data_AF-A0AB39NZB7-F1
#
_entry.id   AF-A0AB39NZB7-F1
#
_cell.length_a   1.000
_cell.length_b   1.000
_cell.length_c   1.000
_cell.angle_alpha   90.00
_cell.angle_beta   90.00
_cell.angle_gamma   90.00
#
_symmetry.space_group_name_H-M   'P 1'
#
loop_
_entity.id
_entity.type
_entity.pdbx_description
1 polymer ?
#
loop_
_entity_poly.entity_id
_entity_poly.type
_entity_poly.pdbx_seq_one_letter_code
_entity_poly.pdbx_strand_id
1 'polypeptide(L)' 'MMDSLVDLPPMIIADLLGIHPKTAERWATLAGENWSDYVSSLT' A
#
# COMPACT_ATOMS: atom_id res chain seq x y z
N MET A 1 5.25 11.90 -7.76
CA MET A 1 5.91 10.57 -7.64
C MET A 1 5.18 9.65 -6.67
N MET A 2 4.44 10.15 -5.66
CA MET A 2 3.59 9.30 -4.80
C MET A 2 2.29 8.79 -5.46
N ASP A 3 1.73 9.49 -6.47
CA ASP A 3 0.50 9.05 -7.17
C ASP A 3 0.62 7.67 -7.84
N SER A 4 1.82 7.24 -8.21
CA SER A 4 2.05 5.94 -8.87
C SER A 4 1.95 4.73 -7.93
N LEU A 5 1.88 4.93 -6.61
CA LEU A 5 1.70 3.85 -5.64
C LEU A 5 0.24 3.40 -5.50
N VAL A 6 -0.71 4.24 -5.89
CA VAL A 6 -2.15 3.95 -5.75
C VAL A 6 -2.58 2.87 -6.75
N ASP A 7 -1.95 2.80 -7.92
CA ASP A 7 -2.26 1.85 -8.98
C ASP A 7 -1.48 0.52 -8.89
N LEU A 8 -0.64 0.36 -7.86
CA LEU A 8 0.23 -0.81 -7.74
C LEU A 8 -0.50 -2.00 -7.11
N PRO A 9 -0.35 -3.22 -7.67
CA PRO A 9 -0.94 -4.41 -7.06
C PRO A 9 -0.46 -4.62 -5.62
N PRO A 10 -1.31 -5.12 -4.70
CA PRO A 10 -0.97 -5.32 -3.28
C PRO A 10 0.31 -6.13 -3.03
N MET A 11 0.65 -7.05 -3.94
CA MET A 11 1.88 -7.85 -3.85
C MET A 11 3.15 -7.01 -4.03
N ILE A 12 3.15 -6.04 -4.95
CA ILE A 12 4.30 -5.16 -5.18
C ILE A 12 4.46 -4.21 -4.00
N ILE A 13 3.36 -3.72 -3.45
CA ILE A 13 3.35 -2.84 -2.28
C ILE A 13 3.86 -3.58 -1.05
N ALA A 14 3.45 -4.83 -0.87
CA ALA A 14 3.94 -5.68 0.21
C ALA A 14 5.46 -5.87 0.16
N ASP A 15 6.01 -6.11 -1.03
CA ASP A 15 7.45 -6.24 -1.24
C ASP A 15 8.19 -4.92 -0.95
N LEU A 16 7.68 -3.79 -1.48
CA LEU A 16 8.28 -2.47 -1.28
C LEU A 16 8.35 -2.05 0.19
N LEU A 17 7.30 -2.38 0.95
CA LEU A 17 7.16 -2.00 2.36
C LEU A 17 7.71 -3.07 3.32
N GLY A 18 8.12 -4.23 2.81
CA GLY A 18 8.58 -5.35 3.63
C GLY A 18 7.48 -5.94 4.54
N ILE A 19 6.22 -5.84 4.13
CA ILE A 19 5.07 -6.38 4.88
C ILE A 19 4.50 -7.62 4.20
N HIS A 20 3.68 -8.38 4.94
CA HIS A 20 3.01 -9.55 4.35
C HIS A 20 1.93 -9.14 3.32
N PRO A 21 1.82 -9.80 2.15
CA PRO A 21 0.84 -9.45 1.10
C PRO A 21 -0.61 -9.37 1.60
N LYS A 22 -0.99 -10.27 2.49
CA LYS A 22 -2.32 -10.28 3.12
C LYS A 22 -2.61 -9.06 4.00
N THR A 23 -1.57 -8.46 4.60
CA THR A 23 -1.69 -7.18 5.31
C THR A 23 -1.95 -6.06 4.31
N ALA A 24 -1.27 -6.12 3.16
CA ALA A 24 -1.46 -5.14 2.12
C ALA A 24 -2.87 -5.20 1.49
N GLU A 25 -3.37 -6.39 1.17
CA GLU A 25 -4.74 -6.58 0.66
C GLU A 25 -5.81 -6.06 1.63
N ARG A 26 -5.65 -6.33 2.94
CA ARG A 26 -6.57 -5.83 3.96
C ARG A 26 -6.57 -4.32 4.01
N TRP A 27 -5.39 -3.70 3.95
CA TRP A 27 -5.28 -2.25 3.92
C TRP A 27 -5.94 -1.66 2.68
N ALA A 28 -5.64 -2.18 1.48
CA ALA A 28 -6.31 -1.76 0.24
C ALA A 28 -7.84 -1.84 0.34
N THR A 29 -8.36 -2.92 0.94
CA THR A 29 -9.80 -3.10 1.12
C THR A 29 -10.40 -2.09 2.11
N LEU A 30 -9.68 -1.75 3.18
CA LEU A 30 -10.18 -0.87 4.26
C LEU A 30 -9.97 0.61 3.98
N ALA A 31 -8.85 0.96 3.34
CA ALA A 31 -8.46 2.33 2.99
C ALA A 31 -8.85 2.72 1.56
N GLY A 32 -9.50 1.82 0.81
CA GLY A 32 -9.94 2.08 -0.57
C GLY A 32 -8.76 2.28 -1.54
N GLU A 33 -7.74 1.43 -1.44
CA GLU A 33 -6.51 1.47 -2.25
C GLU A 33 -5.70 2.77 -2.09
N ASN A 34 -6.06 3.63 -1.13
CA ASN A 34 -5.29 4.82 -0.80
C ASN A 34 -4.05 4.45 0.03
N TRP A 35 -2.96 4.20 -0.69
CA TRP A 35 -1.65 3.90 -0.14
C TRP A 35 -0.86 5.12 0.30
N SER A 36 -1.21 6.30 -0.23
CA SER A 36 -0.59 7.57 0.14
C SER A 36 -0.70 7.87 1.63
N ASP A 37 -1.87 7.61 2.23
CA ASP A 37 -2.09 7.82 3.67
C ASP A 37 -1.22 6.89 4.52
N TYR A 38 -1.06 5.64 4.08
CA TYR A 38 -0.20 4.67 4.75
C TYR A 38 1.27 5.07 4.70
N VAL A 39 1.77 5.42 3.52
CA VAL A 39 3.18 5.82 3.34
C VAL A 39 3.47 7.11 4.11
N SER A 40 2.53 8.07 4.12
CA SER A 40 2.67 9.30 4.90
C SER A 40 2.72 9.03 6.41
N SER A 41 2.17 7.90 6.89
CA SER A 41 2.27 7.48 8.30
C SER A 41 3.61 6.81 8.64
N LEU A 42 4.40 6.41 7.64
CA LEU A 42 5.69 5.74 7.81
C LEU A 42 6.90 6.67 7.82
N THR A 43 6.74 7.92 7.37
CA THR A 43 7.75 8.99 7.38
C THR A 43 7.50 9.99 8.49
#